data_AF-A0A2V2LD63-F1
#
_entry.id   AF-A0A2V2LD63-F1
#
_cell.length_a   1.000
_cell.length_b   1.000
_cell.length_c   1.000
_cell.angle_alpha   90.00
_cell.angle_beta   90.00
_cell.angle_gamma   90.00
#
_symmetry.space_group_name_H-M   'P 1'
#
loop_
_entity.id
_entity.type
_entity.pdbx_description
1 polymer ?
#
loop_
_entity_poly.entity_id
_entity_poly.type
_entity_poly.pdbx_seq_one_letter_code
_entity_poly.pdbx_strand_id
1 'polypeptide(L)'
;MALLGAGNSLAVRDADSYCRVTLDGVDRGHASVSAACGDDLPAPEGVTAGSVAMLGDGAARVFVSRVAEDDSTARIAVNGLDMQTVSAGGTVSAGDCAVRVEQIDRGHVRFGYDC
;
A
#
# COMPACT_ATOMS: atom_id res chain seq x y z
N MET A 1 2.99 -1.13 17.67
CA MET A 1 2.11 -0.13 18.29
C MET A 1 2.26 1.15 17.50
N ALA A 2 1.24 1.54 16.73
CA ALA A 2 1.28 2.74 15.89
C ALA A 2 0.88 3.95 16.75
N LEU A 3 1.64 5.05 16.64
CA LEU A 3 1.32 6.33 17.26
C LEU A 3 0.76 7.25 16.18
N LEU A 4 -0.43 7.81 16.39
CA LEU A 4 -0.99 8.83 15.51
C LEU A 4 -0.74 10.22 16.10
N GLY A 5 -0.23 11.12 15.26
CA GLY A 5 -0.26 12.56 15.51
C GLY A 5 -1.57 13.16 15.00
N ALA A 6 -1.95 14.33 15.51
CA ALA A 6 -3.10 15.07 14.97
C ALA A 6 -2.89 15.35 13.47
N GLY A 7 -3.93 15.12 12.67
CA GLY A 7 -3.94 15.15 11.21
C GLY A 7 -3.49 13.85 10.53
N ASN A 8 -2.96 12.86 11.27
CA ASN A 8 -2.54 11.59 10.69
C ASN A 8 -3.68 10.56 10.71
N SER A 9 -3.63 9.63 9.75
CA SER A 9 -4.58 8.52 9.66
C SER A 9 -3.89 7.17 9.83
N LEU A 10 -4.65 6.20 10.31
CA LEU A 10 -4.27 4.80 10.41
C LEU A 10 -5.35 3.92 9.76
N ALA A 11 -4.91 2.97 8.96
CA ALA A 11 -5.74 1.88 8.48
C ALA A 11 -5.99 0.88 9.62
N VAL A 12 -7.26 0.58 9.87
CA VAL A 12 -7.67 -0.45 10.81
C VAL A 12 -8.61 -1.42 10.12
N ARG A 13 -8.48 -2.70 10.46
CA ARG A 13 -9.40 -3.74 10.03
C ARG A 13 -10.19 -4.21 11.24
N ASP A 14 -11.50 -4.27 11.07
CA ASP A 14 -12.41 -5.05 11.91
C ASP A 14 -12.80 -6.34 11.18
N ALA A 15 -13.49 -7.26 11.85
CA ALA A 15 -13.87 -8.57 11.30
C ALA A 15 -14.54 -8.50 9.92
N ASP A 16 -15.34 -7.44 9.69
CA ASP A 16 -16.15 -7.30 8.48
C ASP A 16 -15.83 -6.05 7.65
N SER A 17 -14.90 -5.18 8.08
CA SER A 17 -14.66 -3.90 7.39
C SER A 17 -13.23 -3.36 7.50
N TYR A 18 -12.84 -2.57 6.50
CA TYR A 18 -11.63 -1.76 6.50
C TYR A 18 -12.01 -0.30 6.74
N CYS A 19 -11.34 0.35 7.69
CA CYS A 19 -11.56 1.74 8.04
C CYS A 19 -10.24 2.52 8.00
N ARG A 20 -10.33 3.78 7.59
CA ARG A 20 -9.28 4.77 7.79
C ARG A 20 -9.70 5.67 8.93
N VAL A 21 -9.00 5.56 10.06
CA VAL A 21 -9.23 6.35 11.26
C VAL A 21 -8.26 7.51 11.27
N THR A 22 -8.75 8.73 11.44
CA THR A 22 -7.93 9.95 11.50
C THR A 22 -8.06 10.56 12.88
N LEU A 23 -6.91 10.89 13.49
CA LEU A 23 -6.90 11.73 14.68
C LEU A 23 -6.99 13.18 14.23
N ASP A 24 -8.18 13.78 14.26
CA ASP A 24 -8.39 15.15 13.76
C ASP A 24 -7.70 16.19 14.65
N GLY A 25 -7.63 15.93 15.97
CA GLY A 25 -7.08 16.87 16.93
C GLY A 25 -6.99 16.32 18.35
N VAL A 26 -6.10 16.91 19.15
CA VAL A 26 -6.02 16.70 20.59
C VAL A 26 -5.98 18.07 21.27
N ASP A 27 -6.99 18.37 22.08
CA ASP A 27 -7.09 19.65 22.81
C ASP A 27 -7.65 19.43 24.22
N ARG A 28 -7.05 20.09 25.21
CA ARG A 28 -7.47 20.06 26.64
C ARG A 28 -7.80 18.68 27.20
N GLY A 29 -7.07 17.65 26.78
CA GLY A 29 -7.28 16.26 27.24
C GLY A 29 -8.38 15.50 26.49
N HIS A 30 -8.93 16.07 25.42
CA HIS A 30 -9.87 15.41 24.52
C HIS A 30 -9.20 15.11 23.18
N ALA A 31 -9.55 13.98 22.57
CA ALA A 31 -9.18 13.63 21.20
C ALA A 31 -10.43 13.63 20.32
N SER A 32 -10.39 14.33 19.19
CA SER A 32 -11.40 14.23 18.13
C SER A 32 -10.90 13.27 17.07
N VAL A 33 -11.73 12.27 16.76
CA VAL A 33 -11.39 11.19 15.83
C VAL A 33 -12.51 11.05 14.82
N SER A 34 -12.14 10.98 13.55
CA SER A 34 -13.04 10.66 12.44
C SER A 34 -12.66 9.32 11.83
N ALA A 35 -13.62 8.66 11.18
CA ALA A 35 -13.39 7.42 10.47
C ALA A 35 -14.21 7.38 9.20
N ALA A 36 -13.61 6.89 8.12
CA ALA A 36 -14.30 6.46 6.91
C ALA A 36 -14.10 4.96 6.76
N CYS A 37 -15.16 4.21 6.47
CA CYS A 37 -15.15 2.76 6.42
C CYS A 37 -15.84 2.26 5.14
N GLY A 38 -15.40 1.11 4.64
CA GLY A 38 -16.04 0.46 3.50
C GLY A 38 -16.16 1.39 2.30
N ASP A 39 -17.39 1.62 1.85
CA ASP A 39 -17.72 2.42 0.66
C ASP A 39 -17.48 3.93 0.84
N ASP A 40 -17.37 4.42 2.09
CA ASP A 40 -17.03 5.82 2.36
C ASP A 40 -15.54 6.13 2.08
N LEU A 41 -14.72 5.09 1.88
CA LEU A 41 -13.32 5.26 1.53
C LEU A 41 -13.18 5.55 0.03
N PRO A 42 -12.21 6.39 -0.36
CA PRO A 42 -11.85 6.51 -1.76
C PRO A 42 -11.47 5.13 -2.32
N ALA A 43 -11.72 4.91 -3.61
CA ALA A 43 -11.31 3.68 -4.27
C ALA A 43 -9.79 3.45 -4.10
N PRO A 44 -9.34 2.22 -3.81
CA PRO A 44 -7.91 1.93 -3.74
C PRO A 44 -7.26 2.12 -5.11
N GLU A 45 -6.02 2.59 -5.11
CA GLU A 45 -5.23 2.85 -6.32
C GLU A 45 -4.13 1.81 -6.49
N GLY A 46 -3.75 1.55 -7.75
CA GLY A 46 -2.62 0.71 -8.10
C GLY A 46 -3.01 -0.61 -8.74
N VAL A 47 -2.13 -1.60 -8.61
CA VAL A 47 -2.20 -2.87 -9.34
C VAL A 47 -2.61 -4.00 -8.41
N THR A 48 -3.55 -4.82 -8.87
CA THR A 48 -4.08 -5.97 -8.11
C THR A 48 -3.30 -7.25 -8.37
N ALA A 49 -3.50 -8.24 -7.49
CA ALA A 49 -2.98 -9.59 -7.72
C ALA A 49 -3.49 -10.20 -9.03
N GLY A 50 -2.61 -10.90 -9.75
CA GLY A 50 -2.85 -11.43 -11.09
C GLY A 50 -2.52 -10.47 -12.23
N SER A 51 -2.17 -9.22 -11.91
CA SER A 51 -1.89 -8.18 -12.91
C SER A 51 -0.39 -7.86 -13.01
N VAL A 52 -0.01 -7.22 -14.11
CA VAL A 52 1.35 -6.73 -14.37
C VAL A 52 1.35 -5.21 -14.46
N ALA A 53 2.20 -4.55 -13.68
CA ALA A 53 2.51 -3.14 -13.83
C ALA A 53 3.63 -2.96 -14.86
N MET A 54 3.47 -2.02 -15.78
CA MET A 54 4.51 -1.60 -16.72
C MET A 54 5.01 -0.22 -16.29
N LEU A 55 6.30 -0.09 -15.99
CA LEU A 55 6.93 1.12 -15.48
C LEU A 55 8.06 1.57 -16.42
N GLY A 56 8.30 2.88 -16.50
CA GLY A 56 9.36 3.48 -17.33
C GLY A 56 9.35 3.00 -18.77
N ASP A 57 8.20 3.05 -19.44
CA ASP A 57 7.99 2.57 -20.83
C ASP A 57 8.41 1.11 -21.06
N GLY A 58 8.35 0.28 -20.01
CA GLY A 58 8.66 -1.14 -20.07
C GLY A 58 10.06 -1.50 -19.58
N ALA A 59 10.82 -0.54 -19.04
CA ALA A 59 12.09 -0.79 -18.35
C ALA A 59 11.92 -1.73 -17.13
N ALA A 60 10.78 -1.62 -16.43
CA ALA A 60 10.42 -2.56 -15.38
C ALA A 60 9.00 -3.11 -15.57
N ARG A 61 8.88 -4.44 -15.49
CA ARG A 61 7.63 -5.19 -15.51
C ARG A 61 7.45 -5.88 -14.18
N VAL A 62 6.41 -5.50 -13.44
CA VAL A 62 6.18 -6.00 -12.09
C VAL A 62 4.92 -6.84 -12.07
N PHE A 63 5.06 -8.15 -11.93
CA PHE A 63 3.93 -9.04 -11.74
C PHE A 63 3.57 -9.11 -10.25
N VAL A 64 2.31 -8.88 -9.90
CA VAL A 64 1.80 -9.02 -8.54
C VAL A 64 1.09 -10.36 -8.42
N SER A 65 1.67 -11.32 -7.70
CA SER A 65 1.01 -12.63 -7.53
C SER A 65 -0.01 -12.65 -6.41
N ARG A 66 0.24 -11.87 -5.35
CA ARG A 66 -0.57 -11.87 -4.13
C ARG A 66 -0.31 -10.58 -3.38
N VAL A 67 -1.34 -10.06 -2.73
CA VAL A 67 -1.25 -9.05 -1.68
C VAL A 67 -1.70 -9.71 -0.38
N ALA A 68 -0.96 -9.51 0.71
CA ALA A 68 -1.35 -10.02 2.02
C ALA A 68 -2.69 -9.40 2.43
N GLU A 69 -3.53 -10.17 3.12
CA GLU A 69 -4.86 -9.68 3.50
C GLU A 69 -4.77 -8.48 4.44
N ASP A 70 -3.73 -8.41 5.28
CA ASP A 70 -3.48 -7.28 6.17
C ASP A 70 -2.81 -6.07 5.48
N ASP A 71 -2.66 -6.10 4.16
CA ASP A 71 -2.00 -5.09 3.33
C ASP A 71 -0.54 -4.81 3.77
N SER A 72 0.10 -5.70 4.53
CA SER A 72 1.46 -5.48 5.05
C SER A 72 2.54 -5.74 4.00
N THR A 73 2.27 -6.66 3.08
CA THR A 73 3.25 -7.16 2.09
C THR A 73 2.58 -7.52 0.77
N ALA A 74 3.35 -7.43 -0.30
CA ALA A 74 2.98 -7.92 -1.62
C ALA A 74 4.03 -8.94 -2.09
N ARG A 75 3.58 -10.00 -2.76
CA ARG A 75 4.45 -11.00 -3.38
C ARG A 75 4.55 -10.70 -4.88
N ILE A 76 5.70 -10.21 -5.31
CA ILE A 76 5.93 -9.68 -6.65
C ILE A 76 7.08 -10.41 -7.36
N ALA A 77 7.11 -10.34 -8.68
CA ALA A 77 8.30 -10.62 -9.49
C ALA A 77 8.58 -9.43 -10.40
N VAL A 78 9.86 -9.09 -10.57
CA VAL A 78 10.30 -7.94 -11.37
C VAL A 78 11.17 -8.47 -12.51
N ASN A 79 10.79 -8.16 -13.75
CA ASN A 79 11.50 -8.56 -14.97
C ASN A 79 11.82 -10.07 -15.07
N GLY A 80 10.97 -10.94 -14.51
CA GLY A 80 11.21 -12.38 -14.51
C GLY A 80 10.17 -13.17 -13.74
N LEU A 81 10.58 -14.35 -13.26
CA LEU A 81 9.73 -15.31 -12.53
C LEU A 81 10.10 -15.42 -11.04
N ASP A 82 11.19 -14.77 -10.61
CA ASP A 82 11.66 -14.84 -9.24
C ASP A 82 10.75 -14.03 -8.32
N MET A 83 9.99 -14.76 -7.49
CA MET A 83 8.99 -14.20 -6.59
C MET A 83 9.64 -13.77 -5.27
N GLN A 84 9.34 -12.57 -4.83
CA GLN A 84 9.80 -12.01 -3.57
C GLN A 84 8.67 -11.30 -2.83
N THR A 85 8.72 -11.33 -1.50
CA THR A 85 7.75 -10.64 -0.63
C THR A 85 8.34 -9.31 -0.20
N VAL A 86 7.61 -8.22 -0.44
CA VAL A 86 8.08 -6.84 -0.20
C VAL A 86 7.02 -6.08 0.57
N SER A 87 7.42 -5.40 1.64
CA SER A 87 6.55 -4.49 2.39
C SER A 87 6.43 -3.14 1.70
N ALA A 88 5.39 -2.37 2.05
CA ALA A 88 5.33 -0.95 1.70
C ALA A 88 6.60 -0.21 2.15
N GLY A 89 7.11 0.64 1.29
CA GLY A 89 8.41 1.32 1.40
C GLY A 89 9.62 0.52 0.92
N GLY A 90 9.48 -0.79 0.70
CA GLY A 90 10.53 -1.66 0.18
C GLY A 90 10.87 -1.37 -1.28
N THR A 91 12.11 -1.67 -1.68
CA THR A 91 12.64 -1.42 -3.03
C THR A 91 13.25 -2.69 -3.60
N VAL A 92 13.07 -2.90 -4.90
CA VAL A 92 13.57 -4.04 -5.66
C VAL A 92 14.26 -3.54 -6.92
N SER A 93 15.44 -4.09 -7.23
CA SER A 93 16.18 -3.75 -8.45
C SER A 93 15.51 -4.34 -9.70
N ALA A 94 15.56 -3.57 -10.78
CA ALA A 94 15.03 -3.90 -12.10
C ALA A 94 16.07 -3.55 -13.18
N GLY A 95 17.23 -4.22 -13.15
CA GLY A 95 18.38 -3.82 -13.97
C GLY A 95 18.96 -2.50 -13.45
N ASP A 96 19.04 -1.49 -14.33
CA ASP A 96 19.51 -0.14 -13.98
C ASP A 96 18.44 0.72 -13.27
N CYS A 97 17.22 0.21 -13.17
CA CYS A 97 16.12 0.86 -12.47
C CYS A 97 15.92 0.32 -11.05
N ALA A 98 15.29 1.10 -10.19
CA ALA A 98 14.75 0.67 -8.91
C ALA A 98 13.22 0.78 -8.92
N VAL A 99 12.53 -0.28 -8.47
CA VAL A 99 11.08 -0.28 -8.27
C VAL A 99 10.80 -0.22 -6.77
N ARG A 100 10.02 0.79 -6.36
CA ARG A 100 9.61 0.97 -4.96
C ARG A 100 8.15 0.57 -4.80
N VAL A 101 7.84 -0.24 -3.80
CA VAL A 101 6.47 -0.43 -3.32
C VAL A 101 6.13 0.80 -2.50
N GLU A 102 5.38 1.75 -3.04
CA GLU A 102 5.06 2.98 -2.31
C GLU A 102 4.01 2.74 -1.25
N GLN A 103 2.96 1.99 -1.61
CA GLN A 103 1.81 1.75 -0.78
C GLN A 103 1.18 0.41 -1.14
N ILE A 104 0.60 -0.23 -0.13
CA ILE A 104 -0.31 -1.37 -0.28
C ILE A 104 -1.62 -0.98 0.43
N ASP A 105 -2.74 -1.07 -0.27
CA ASP A 105 -4.06 -0.68 0.24
C ASP A 105 -5.15 -1.56 -0.37
N ARG A 106 -5.90 -2.27 0.48
CA ARG A 106 -7.07 -3.07 0.11
C ARG A 106 -6.82 -3.94 -1.13
N GLY A 107 -5.72 -4.70 -1.11
CA GLY A 107 -5.35 -5.61 -2.20
C GLY A 107 -4.73 -4.94 -3.45
N HIS A 108 -4.44 -3.64 -3.40
CA HIS A 108 -3.79 -2.90 -4.49
C HIS A 108 -2.38 -2.48 -4.07
N VAL A 109 -1.47 -2.49 -5.05
CA VAL A 109 -0.08 -2.09 -4.85
C VAL A 109 0.25 -0.91 -5.75
N ARG A 110 0.70 0.19 -5.18
CA ARG A 110 1.21 1.33 -5.93
C ARG A 110 2.73 1.26 -6.03
N PHE A 111 3.24 1.43 -7.23
CA PHE A 111 4.67 1.38 -7.51
C PHE A 111 5.19 2.75 -7.92
N GLY A 112 6.36 3.09 -7.38
CA GLY A 112 7.24 4.13 -7.92
C GLY A 112 8.41 3.47 -8.63
N TYR A 113 9.07 4.21 -9.53
CA TYR A 113 10.29 3.74 -10.18
C TYR A 113 11.28 4.88 -10.35
N ASP A 114 12.56 4.53 -10.39
CA ASP A 114 13.66 5.44 -10.65
C ASP A 114 14.65 4.78 -11.62
N CYS A 115 14.90 5.45 -12.73
CA CYS A 115 15.78 5.12 -13.85
C CYS A 115 16.33 6.47 -14.36
#